data_AF-A0A533VK42-F1
#
_entry.id   AF-A0A533VK42-F1
#
_cell.length_a   1.000
_cell.length_b   1.000
_cell.length_c   1.000
_cell.angle_alpha   90.00
_cell.angle_beta   90.00
_cell.angle_gamma   90.00
#
_symmetry.space_group_name_H-M   'P 1'
#
loop_
_entity.id
_entity.type
_entity.pdbx_description
1 polymer ?
#
loop_
_entity_poly.entity_id
_entity_poly.type
_entity_poly.pdbx_seq_one_letter_code
_entity_poly.pdbx_strand_id
1 'polypeptide(L)'
;MIIIDCAGDNDIAIELENYLKNHGFGAKAEESILTVTEANIEHILGSFLKETSRSDYSVRKIDSTNFVLAREVPIEDFGFVRCEMCGYVVSNEEELLIHRRAHGIQLL
;
A
#
# COMPACT_ATOMS: atom_id res chain seq x y z
N MET A 1 -15.67 -13.01 -2.07
CA MET A 1 -14.33 -13.39 -1.61
C MET A 1 -13.40 -12.25 -1.95
N ILE A 2 -12.70 -11.74 -0.94
CA ILE A 2 -11.72 -10.67 -1.05
C ILE A 2 -10.35 -11.26 -0.70
N ILE A 3 -9.32 -10.82 -1.42
CA ILE A 3 -7.93 -11.18 -1.22
C ILE A 3 -7.19 -9.93 -0.73
N ILE A 4 -6.38 -10.09 0.31
CA ILE A 4 -5.50 -9.06 0.85
C ILE A 4 -4.08 -9.59 0.83
N ASP A 5 -3.23 -9.00 0.00
CA ASP A 5 -1.81 -9.30 -0.05
C ASP A 5 -1.06 -8.39 0.96
N CYS A 6 -0.43 -8.99 1.96
CA CYS A 6 0.34 -8.31 3.00
C CYS A 6 1.82 -8.08 2.59
N ALA A 7 2.12 -8.15 1.29
CA ALA A 7 3.42 -7.85 0.71
C ALA A 7 4.59 -8.64 1.33
N GLY A 8 4.37 -9.91 1.65
CA GLY A 8 5.38 -10.78 2.28
C GLY A 8 5.48 -10.67 3.81
N ASP A 9 4.69 -9.79 4.44
CA ASP A 9 4.64 -9.67 5.90
C ASP A 9 3.62 -10.66 6.49
N ASN A 10 4.13 -11.76 7.05
CA ASN A 10 3.29 -12.81 7.65
C ASN A 10 2.72 -12.39 9.01
N ASP A 11 3.43 -11.54 9.75
CA ASP A 11 3.01 -11.14 11.09
C ASP A 11 1.79 -10.21 11.00
N ILE A 12 1.81 -9.26 10.07
CA ILE A 12 0.65 -8.38 9.84
C ILE A 12 -0.55 -9.16 9.28
N ALA A 13 -0.32 -10.20 8.48
CA ALA A 13 -1.37 -11.07 7.98
C ALA A 13 -2.10 -11.78 9.14
N ILE A 14 -1.35 -12.41 10.05
CA ILE A 14 -1.90 -13.07 11.24
C ILE A 14 -2.62 -12.06 12.16
N GLU A 15 -2.04 -10.88 12.36
CA GLU A 15 -2.65 -9.81 13.16
C GLU A 15 -3.99 -9.37 12.57
N LEU A 16 -4.03 -9.13 11.25
CA LEU A 16 -5.24 -8.73 10.54
C LEU A 16 -6.30 -9.84 10.55
N GLU A 17 -5.91 -11.10 10.40
CA GLU A 17 -6.84 -12.24 10.51
C GLU A 17 -7.55 -12.24 11.86
N ASN A 18 -6.79 -12.10 12.94
CA ASN A 18 -7.35 -12.06 14.29
C ASN A 18 -8.24 -10.84 14.50
N TYR A 19 -7.82 -9.67 14.01
CA TYR A 19 -8.63 -8.45 14.07
C TYR A 19 -9.97 -8.62 13.35
N LEU A 20 -9.96 -9.15 12.12
CA LEU A 20 -11.16 -9.38 11.32
C LEU A 20 -12.09 -10.40 11.99
N LYS A 21 -11.56 -11.51 12.51
CA LYS A 21 -12.36 -12.52 13.25
C LYS A 21 -13.01 -11.93 14.50
N ASN A 22 -12.30 -11.09 15.25
CA ASN A 22 -12.83 -10.41 16.43
C ASN A 22 -13.98 -9.44 16.07
N HIS A 23 -14.04 -8.98 14.83
CA HIS A 23 -15.10 -8.12 14.29
C HIS A 23 -16.17 -8.90 13.50
N GLY A 24 -16.16 -10.25 13.56
CA GLY A 24 -17.18 -11.10 12.98
C GLY A 24 -17.02 -11.41 11.49
N PHE A 25 -15.85 -11.15 10.91
CA PHE A 25 -15.54 -11.48 9.52
C PHE A 25 -14.93 -12.90 9.41
N GLY A 26 -15.31 -13.64 8.38
CA GLY A 26 -14.64 -14.88 8.00
C GLY A 26 -13.33 -14.56 7.30
N ALA A 27 -12.22 -14.63 8.02
CA ALA A 27 -10.87 -14.41 7.50
C ALA A 27 -9.99 -15.64 7.71
N LYS A 28 -9.08 -15.88 6.77
CA LYS A 28 -8.03 -16.90 6.87
C LYS A 28 -6.72 -16.38 6.26
N ALA A 29 -5.63 -16.45 7.02
CA ALA A 29 -4.28 -16.18 6.53
C ALA A 29 -3.63 -17.46 5.99
N GLU A 30 -2.96 -17.35 4.85
CA GLU A 30 -2.01 -18.32 4.32
C GLU A 30 -0.74 -17.56 3.93
N GLU A 31 0.30 -17.69 4.75
CA GLU A 31 1.51 -16.85 4.68
C GLU A 31 1.15 -15.36 4.76
N SER A 32 1.49 -14.58 3.74
CA SER A 32 1.20 -13.14 3.66
C SER A 32 -0.11 -12.83 2.93
N ILE A 33 -0.88 -13.84 2.55
CA ILE A 33 -2.14 -13.66 1.82
C ILE A 33 -3.32 -13.94 2.73
N LEU A 34 -4.24 -12.98 2.83
CA LEU A 34 -5.51 -13.13 3.53
C LEU A 34 -6.66 -13.34 2.55
N THR A 35 -7.49 -14.33 2.84
CA THR A 35 -8.79 -14.52 2.18
C THR A 35 -9.91 -14.13 3.15
N VAL A 36 -10.81 -13.25 2.71
CA VAL A 36 -11.97 -12.78 3.48
C VAL A 36 -13.26 -13.09 2.74
N THR A 37 -14.26 -13.64 3.43
CA THR A 37 -15.50 -14.09 2.80
C THR A 37 -16.46 -12.95 2.47
N GLU A 38 -16.47 -11.90 3.29
CA GLU A 38 -17.40 -10.78 3.22
C GLU A 38 -17.02 -9.75 2.14
N ALA A 39 -18.01 -8.98 1.71
CA ALA A 39 -17.82 -7.84 0.82
C ALA A 39 -17.62 -6.54 1.64
N ASN A 40 -17.03 -5.52 1.00
CA ASN A 40 -16.90 -4.15 1.54
C ASN A 40 -16.07 -4.02 2.82
N ILE A 41 -14.84 -4.54 2.81
CA ILE A 41 -13.94 -4.51 3.98
C ILE A 41 -13.11 -3.21 4.10
N GLU A 42 -13.22 -2.27 3.16
CA GLU A 42 -12.38 -1.05 3.13
C GLU A 42 -12.39 -0.27 4.44
N HIS A 43 -13.58 -0.11 5.02
CA HIS A 43 -13.72 0.63 6.27
C HIS A 43 -13.01 -0.08 7.43
N ILE A 44 -13.16 -1.41 7.54
CA ILE A 44 -12.57 -2.18 8.63
C ILE A 44 -11.04 -2.28 8.49
N LEU A 45 -10.52 -2.32 7.27
CA LEU A 45 -9.07 -2.24 7.03
C LEU A 45 -8.49 -0.89 7.45
N GLY A 46 -9.23 0.21 7.22
CA GLY A 46 -8.85 1.54 7.72
C GLY A 46 -8.90 1.64 9.25
N SER A 47 -9.87 0.98 9.89
CA SER A 47 -9.95 0.91 11.36
C SER A 47 -8.81 0.09 11.95
N PHE A 48 -8.49 -1.06 11.35
CA PHE A 48 -7.35 -1.90 11.74
C PHE A 48 -6.08 -1.07 11.89
N LEU A 49 -5.66 -0.34 10.84
CA LEU A 49 -4.45 0.46 10.86
C LEU A 49 -4.40 1.49 12.00
N LYS A 50 -5.54 2.10 12.31
CA LYS A 50 -5.65 3.13 13.36
C LYS A 50 -5.63 2.53 14.75
N GLU A 51 -6.38 1.45 14.96
CA GLU A 51 -6.57 0.83 16.27
C GLU A 51 -5.34 0.01 16.70
N THR A 52 -4.59 -0.54 15.75
CA THR A 52 -3.35 -1.29 16.03
C THR A 52 -2.08 -0.44 15.91
N SER A 53 -2.22 0.89 15.75
CA SER A 53 -1.09 1.83 15.65
C SER A 53 -0.12 1.52 14.50
N ARG A 54 -0.62 0.98 13.38
CA ARG A 54 0.15 0.63 12.18
C ARG A 54 0.18 1.79 11.19
N SER A 55 0.61 2.96 11.67
CA SER A 55 0.60 4.21 10.88
C SER A 55 1.58 4.23 9.70
N ASP A 56 2.54 3.31 9.67
CA ASP A 56 3.51 3.13 8.58
C ASP A 56 3.02 2.18 7.47
N TYR A 57 1.84 1.56 7.66
CA TYR A 57 1.18 0.74 6.64
C TYR A 57 0.10 1.54 5.92
N SER A 58 -0.16 1.15 4.68
CA SER A 58 -1.28 1.64 3.88
C SER A 58 -2.05 0.48 3.26
N VAL A 59 -3.33 0.70 3.03
CA VAL A 59 -4.20 -0.21 2.29
C VAL A 59 -4.46 0.39 0.91
N ARG A 60 -4.12 -0.35 -0.14
CA ARG A 60 -4.38 0.02 -1.54
C ARG A 60 -5.37 -0.94 -2.15
N LYS A 61 -6.44 -0.41 -2.71
CA LYS A 61 -7.39 -1.18 -3.51
C LYS A 61 -6.83 -1.36 -4.92
N ILE A 62 -6.64 -2.59 -5.34
CA ILE A 62 -6.20 -2.93 -6.71
C ILE A 62 -7.42 -3.03 -7.62
N ASP A 63 -8.47 -3.72 -7.16
CA ASP A 63 -9.75 -3.84 -7.84
C ASP A 63 -10.89 -4.09 -6.83
N SER A 64 -12.05 -4.56 -7.28
CA SER A 64 -13.21 -4.84 -6.41
C SER A 64 -12.99 -5.94 -5.36
N THR A 65 -12.02 -6.82 -5.58
CA THR A 65 -11.77 -8.03 -4.78
C THR A 65 -10.34 -8.14 -4.25
N ASN A 66 -9.41 -7.31 -4.71
CA ASN A 66 -8.00 -7.39 -4.36
C ASN A 66 -7.51 -6.12 -3.67
N PHE A 67 -6.87 -6.30 -2.51
CA PHE A 67 -6.24 -5.25 -1.72
C PHE A 67 -4.78 -5.60 -1.48
N VAL A 68 -3.94 -4.58 -1.33
CA VAL A 68 -2.57 -4.69 -0.84
C VAL A 68 -2.48 -3.92 0.47
N LEU A 69 -1.98 -4.58 1.51
CA LEU A 69 -1.61 -3.98 2.78
C LEU A 69 -0.09 -4.01 2.87
N ALA A 70 0.55 -2.84 2.84
CA ALA A 70 2.01 -2.78 2.82
C ALA A 70 2.53 -1.56 3.55
N ARG A 71 3.76 -1.67 4.07
CA ARG A 71 4.50 -0.51 4.58
C ARG A 71 4.79 0.45 3.44
N GLU A 72 4.49 1.72 3.62
CA GLU A 72 4.88 2.74 2.66
C GLU A 72 6.35 3.11 2.87
N VAL A 73 7.15 2.90 1.84
CA VAL A 73 8.55 3.30 1.81
C VAL A 73 8.71 4.39 0.74
N PRO A 74 9.19 5.59 1.09
CA PRO A 74 9.54 6.62 0.13
C PRO A 74 10.50 6.07 -0.93
N ILE A 75 10.29 6.41 -2.20
CA ILE A 75 11.19 5.95 -3.27
C ILE A 75 12.58 6.60 -3.14
N GLU A 76 12.63 7.73 -2.45
CA GLU A 76 13.82 8.50 -2.09
C GLU A 76 14.76 7.69 -1.20
N ASP A 77 14.23 6.78 -0.37
CA ASP A 77 15.05 5.87 0.46
C ASP A 77 15.84 4.87 -0.39
N PHE A 78 15.42 4.63 -1.63
CA PHE A 78 16.12 3.80 -2.62
C PHE A 78 17.06 4.62 -3.53
N GLY A 79 17.21 5.92 -3.27
CA GLY A 79 18.02 6.83 -4.09
C GLY A 79 17.34 7.29 -5.37
N PHE A 80 16.05 7.03 -5.55
CA PHE A 80 15.29 7.55 -6.68
C PHE A 80 14.70 8.93 -6.37
N VAL A 81 14.41 9.69 -7.41
CA VAL A 81 13.69 10.96 -7.30
C VAL A 81 12.45 10.94 -8.19
N ARG A 82 11.39 11.60 -7.73
CA ARG A 82 10.08 11.63 -8.40
C ARG A 82 9.79 12.98 -9.02
N CYS A 83 9.17 12.97 -10.20
CA CYS A 83 8.51 14.15 -10.74
C CYS A 83 7.22 14.44 -9.98
N GLU A 84 7.16 15.58 -9.28
CA GLU A 84 5.96 15.97 -8.52
C GLU A 84 4.74 16.28 -9.40
N MET A 85 4.92 16.46 -10.71
CA MET A 85 3.82 16.74 -11.64
C MET A 85 3.11 15.47 -12.12
N CYS A 86 3.85 14.38 -12.35
CA CYS A 86 3.30 13.19 -13.01
C CYS A 86 3.71 11.86 -12.35
N GLY A 87 4.53 11.89 -11.30
CA GLY A 87 4.98 10.69 -10.60
C GLY A 87 6.10 9.91 -11.31
N TYR A 88 6.67 10.40 -12.43
CA TYR A 88 7.75 9.71 -13.13
C TYR A 88 9.00 9.59 -12.23
N VAL A 89 9.61 8.41 -12.22
CA VAL A 89 10.72 8.07 -11.31
C VAL A 89 12.02 7.93 -12.09
N VAL A 90 13.09 8.54 -11.59
CA VAL A 90 14.44 8.50 -12.18
C VAL A 90 15.50 8.34 -11.11
N SER A 91 16.72 8.02 -11.52
CA SER A 91 17.81 7.62 -10.61
C SER A 91 18.56 8.80 -9.97
N ASN A 92 18.38 10.02 -10.49
CA ASN A 92 19.07 11.22 -10.00
C ASN A 92 18.37 12.52 -10.45
N GLU A 93 18.77 13.63 -9.83
CA GLU A 93 18.21 14.96 -10.11
C GLU A 93 18.49 15.50 -11.52
N GLU A 94 19.58 15.08 -12.17
CA GLU A 94 19.90 15.52 -13.53
C GLU A 94 18.89 14.93 -14.54
N GLU A 95 18.61 13.64 -14.44
CA GLU A 95 17.56 12.98 -15.21
C GLU A 95 16.19 13.60 -14.93
N LEU A 96 15.92 13.95 -13.67
CA LEU A 96 14.66 14.57 -13.27
C LEU A 96 14.50 15.97 -13.87
N LEU A 97 15.59 16.74 -13.94
CA LEU A 97 15.62 18.05 -14.58
C LEU A 97 15.30 17.94 -16.08
N ILE A 98 15.90 16.96 -16.78
CA ILE A 98 15.61 16.71 -18.19
C ILE A 98 14.14 16.33 -18.37
N HIS A 99 13.62 15.45 -17.52
CA HIS A 99 12.20 15.07 -17.55
C HIS A 99 11.26 16.28 -17.31
N ARG A 100 11.57 17.15 -16.34
CA ARG A 100 10.81 18.39 -16.06
C ARG A 100 10.75 19.32 -17.27
N ARG A 101 11.80 19.37 -18.10
CA ARG A 101 11.78 20.15 -19.36
C ARG A 101 10.76 19.61 -20.37
N ALA A 102 10.46 18.31 -20.38
CA ALA A 102 9.41 17.74 -21.22
C ALA A 102 8.00 18.21 -20.81
N HIS A 103 7.81 18.61 -19.55
CA HIS A 103 6.60 19.29 -19.07
C HIS A 103 6.56 20.79 -19.41
N GLY A 104 7.56 21.31 -20.12
CA GLY A 104 7.67 22.74 -20.44
C GLY A 104 8.29 23.59 -19.32
N ILE A 105 8.85 22.98 -18.27
CA ILE A 105 9.63 23.72 -17.26
C ILE A 105 11.01 24.02 -17.85
N GLN A 106 11.21 25.26 -18.29
CA GLN A 106 12.53 25.82 -18.54
C GLN A 106 12.97 26.52 -17.25
N LEU A 107 13.81 25.84 -16.45
CA LEU A 107 14.50 26.50 -15.34
C LEU A 107 15.52 27.47 -15.95
N LEU A 108 15.28 28.78 -15.75
CA LEU A 108 16.21 29.88 -16.03
C LEU A 108 17.43 29.81 -15.12
#